data_AF-A0A1Q4W236-F1
#
_entry.id   AF-A0A1Q4W236-F1
#
_cell.length_a   1.000
_cell.length_b   1.000
_cell.length_c   1.000
_cell.angle_alpha   90.00
_cell.angle_beta   90.00
_cell.angle_gamma   90.00
#
_symmetry.space_group_name_H-M   'P 1'
#
loop_
_entity.id
_entity.type
_entity.pdbx_description
1 polymer ?
#
loop_
_entity_poly.entity_id
_entity_poly.type
_entity_poly.pdbx_seq_one_letter_code
_entity_poly.pdbx_strand_id
1 'polypeptide(L)'
;MGEFIGELTALFADGFYRTWHVARTRRRLAAGRPVRVPCSARSERQPDYVNGSLRIRPGTGTVALVTRDTGRCELPAGGTFHEPEPDTWHSPDWAATAYRPPGADEPVYLQVDSRYLPMVHVALADPASQSKPGAR
;
A
#
# COMPACT_ATOMS: atom_id res chain seq x y z
N MET A 1 39.60 -6.27 -1.12
CA MET A 1 38.60 -7.12 -0.44
C MET A 1 37.80 -6.34 0.62
N GLY A 2 37.51 -5.04 0.40
CA GLY A 2 36.73 -4.18 1.32
C GLY A 2 35.39 -3.69 0.74
N GLU A 3 35.22 -3.76 -0.57
CA GLU A 3 34.00 -3.29 -1.27
C GLU A 3 32.78 -4.22 -1.05
N PHE A 4 33.01 -5.53 -0.88
CA PHE A 4 31.93 -6.49 -0.57
C PHE A 4 31.22 -6.24 0.77
N ILE A 5 31.91 -5.69 1.77
CA ILE A 5 31.32 -5.41 3.09
C ILE A 5 30.42 -4.17 3.01
N GLY A 6 30.80 -3.17 2.22
CA GLY A 6 30.01 -1.95 2.01
C GLY A 6 28.68 -2.22 1.33
N GLU A 7 28.67 -3.03 0.28
CA GLU A 7 27.44 -3.40 -0.45
C GLU A 7 26.51 -4.28 0.39
N LEU A 8 27.04 -5.26 1.14
CA LEU A 8 26.24 -6.06 2.08
C LEU A 8 25.62 -5.18 3.18
N THR A 9 26.38 -4.24 3.74
CA THR A 9 25.87 -3.35 4.80
C THR A 9 24.78 -2.41 4.28
N ALA A 10 24.89 -1.92 3.05
CA ALA A 10 23.84 -1.11 2.42
C ALA A 10 22.55 -1.92 2.19
N LEU A 11 22.68 -3.17 1.73
CA LEU A 11 21.55 -4.10 1.57
C LEU A 11 20.87 -4.44 2.90
N PHE A 12 21.64 -4.72 3.96
CA PHE A 12 21.08 -4.99 5.28
C PHE A 12 20.48 -3.75 5.93
N ALA A 13 21.10 -2.58 5.76
CA ALA A 13 20.57 -1.32 6.26
C ALA A 13 19.23 -1.00 5.58
N ASP A 14 19.15 -1.10 4.25
CA ASP A 14 17.90 -0.81 3.52
C ASP A 14 16.77 -1.76 3.95
N GLY A 15 17.06 -3.07 4.06
CA GLY A 15 16.11 -4.07 4.56
C GLY A 15 15.64 -3.80 6.00
N PHE A 16 16.55 -3.39 6.88
CA PHE A 16 16.22 -3.06 8.28
C PHE A 16 15.40 -1.77 8.39
N TYR A 17 15.77 -0.72 7.66
CA TYR A 17 15.02 0.54 7.62
C TYR A 17 13.60 0.32 7.09
N ARG A 18 13.43 -0.45 6.02
CA ARG A 18 12.11 -0.82 5.49
C ARG A 18 11.30 -1.60 6.50
N THR A 19 11.89 -2.62 7.13
CA THR A 19 11.21 -3.44 8.14
C THR A 19 10.78 -2.62 9.35
N TRP A 20 11.65 -1.75 9.85
CA TRP A 20 11.34 -0.85 10.95
C TRP A 20 10.23 0.15 10.58
N HIS A 21 10.26 0.70 9.37
CA HIS A 21 9.22 1.60 8.88
C HIS A 21 7.87 0.90 8.77
N VAL A 22 7.83 -0.35 8.28
CA VAL A 22 6.61 -1.18 8.24
C VAL A 22 6.08 -1.41 9.65
N ALA A 23 6.95 -1.81 10.59
CA ALA A 23 6.56 -2.04 11.98
C ALA A 23 6.01 -0.76 12.65
N ARG A 24 6.65 0.39 12.41
CA ARG A 24 6.18 1.70 12.88
C ARG A 24 4.83 2.08 12.27
N THR A 25 4.65 1.84 10.97
CA THR A 25 3.40 2.10 10.25
C THR A 25 2.27 1.25 10.82
N ARG A 26 2.51 -0.05 11.04
CA ARG A 26 1.56 -0.96 11.67
C ARG A 26 1.15 -0.51 13.07
N ARG A 27 2.13 -0.12 13.91
CA ARG A 27 1.87 0.41 15.26
C ARG A 27 1.02 1.68 15.24
N ARG A 28 1.27 2.58 14.27
CA ARG A 28 0.50 3.82 14.13
C ARG A 28 -0.94 3.54 13.72
N LEU A 29 -1.17 2.65 12.76
CA LEU A 29 -2.51 2.24 12.36
C LEU A 29 -3.28 1.60 13.52
N ALA A 30 -2.65 0.68 14.25
CA ALA A 30 -3.26 0.07 15.44
C ALA A 30 -3.59 1.09 16.55
N ALA A 31 -2.90 2.23 16.57
CA ALA A 31 -3.18 3.35 17.46
C ALA A 31 -4.18 4.36 16.87
N GLY A 32 -4.87 4.04 15.76
CA GLY A 32 -5.81 4.93 15.09
C GLY A 32 -5.17 6.14 14.42
N ARG A 33 -3.85 6.15 14.21
CA ARG A 33 -3.14 7.28 13.60
C ARG A 33 -3.04 7.11 12.09
N PRO A 34 -3.18 8.21 11.33
CA PRO A 34 -3.01 8.17 9.89
C PRO A 34 -1.57 7.83 9.50
N VAL A 35 -1.44 7.12 8.39
CA VAL A 35 -0.16 6.71 7.82
C VAL A 35 -0.10 6.90 6.30
N ARG A 36 1.13 6.87 5.79
CA ARG A 36 1.44 6.92 4.36
C ARG A 36 2.19 5.65 3.97
N VAL A 37 1.67 4.93 2.98
CA VAL A 37 2.31 3.76 2.38
C VAL A 37 2.76 4.13 0.96
N PRO A 38 4.07 4.05 0.63
CA PRO A 38 4.53 4.28 -0.73
C PRO A 38 3.98 3.19 -1.66
N CYS A 39 3.52 3.58 -2.83
CA CYS A 39 2.95 2.67 -3.82
C CYS A 39 3.12 3.22 -5.23
N SER A 40 2.95 2.37 -6.23
CA SER A 40 2.71 2.76 -7.60
C SER A 40 1.32 2.27 -8.01
N ALA A 41 0.57 3.07 -8.76
CA ALA A 41 -0.81 2.75 -9.09
C ALA A 41 -1.08 2.94 -10.59
N ARG A 42 -1.95 2.10 -11.13
CA ARG A 42 -2.44 2.13 -12.50
C ARG A 42 -3.96 1.92 -12.51
N SER A 43 -4.65 2.51 -13.47
CA SER A 43 -6.08 2.30 -13.72
C SER A 43 -6.38 2.49 -15.21
N GLU A 44 -7.58 2.17 -15.69
CA GLU A 44 -7.96 2.46 -17.08
C GLU A 44 -7.81 3.95 -17.46
N ARG A 45 -8.00 4.86 -16.50
CA ARG A 45 -7.80 6.31 -16.71
C ARG A 45 -6.33 6.74 -16.68
N GLN A 46 -5.45 5.86 -16.22
CA GLN A 46 -4.02 6.08 -16.06
C GLN A 46 -3.30 4.77 -16.40
N PRO A 47 -3.04 4.52 -17.69
CA PRO A 47 -2.59 3.22 -18.19
C PRO A 47 -1.16 2.88 -17.75
N ASP A 48 -0.37 3.87 -17.36
CA ASP A 48 0.98 3.67 -16.82
C ASP A 48 0.98 3.62 -15.29
N TYR A 49 1.89 2.83 -14.72
CA TYR A 49 2.13 2.86 -13.28
C TYR A 49 2.73 4.20 -12.85
N VAL A 50 2.01 4.93 -12.01
CA VAL A 50 2.46 6.22 -11.48
C VAL A 50 2.82 6.09 -10.01
N ASN A 51 4.01 6.60 -9.68
CA ASN A 51 4.50 6.62 -8.31
C ASN A 51 3.66 7.57 -7.44
N GLY A 52 3.33 7.09 -6.25
CA GLY A 52 2.48 7.81 -5.33
C GLY A 52 2.56 7.27 -3.91
N SER A 53 1.47 7.47 -3.18
CA SER A 53 1.30 6.89 -1.86
C SER A 53 -0.16 6.76 -1.48
N LEU A 54 -0.49 5.66 -0.82
CA LEU A 54 -1.74 5.46 -0.13
C LEU A 54 -1.69 6.15 1.23
N ARG A 55 -2.66 7.04 1.48
CA ARG A 55 -2.89 7.65 2.79
C ARG A 55 -4.05 6.93 3.44
N ILE A 56 -3.72 6.11 4.43
CA ILE A 56 -4.69 5.34 5.19
C ILE A 56 -5.04 6.13 6.43
N ARG A 57 -6.33 6.44 6.60
CA ARG A 57 -6.90 7.06 7.78
C ARG A 57 -7.84 6.05 8.45
N PRO A 58 -7.51 5.53 9.63
CA PRO A 58 -8.37 4.58 10.31
C PRO A 58 -9.79 5.16 10.52
N GLY A 59 -10.82 4.38 10.19
CA GLY A 59 -12.23 4.74 10.42
C GLY A 59 -12.88 5.64 9.37
N THR A 60 -12.22 6.04 8.27
CA THR A 60 -12.82 6.94 7.27
C THR A 60 -13.61 6.25 6.16
N GLY A 61 -13.60 4.91 6.08
CA GLY A 61 -14.26 4.18 4.99
C GLY A 61 -13.61 4.35 3.60
N THR A 62 -12.55 5.15 3.50
CA THR A 62 -11.84 5.45 2.25
C THR A 62 -10.32 5.52 2.49
N VAL A 63 -9.55 5.21 1.46
CA VAL A 63 -8.09 5.38 1.42
C VAL A 63 -7.77 6.35 0.30
N ALA A 64 -6.95 7.37 0.56
CA ALA A 64 -6.60 8.33 -0.48
C ALA A 64 -5.33 7.91 -1.21
N LEU A 65 -5.42 7.64 -2.51
CA LEU A 65 -4.28 7.50 -3.40
C LEU A 65 -3.81 8.90 -3.81
N VAL A 66 -2.56 9.22 -3.50
CA VAL A 66 -1.94 10.50 -3.88
C VAL A 66 -0.78 10.22 -4.80
N THR A 67 -0.92 10.58 -6.06
CA THR A 67 0.11 10.51 -7.11
C THR A 67 0.60 11.92 -7.41
N ARG A 68 1.81 12.02 -7.97
CA ARG A 68 2.37 13.33 -8.35
C ARG A 68 1.61 13.97 -9.52
N ASP A 69 1.23 13.15 -10.50
CA ASP A 69 0.77 13.64 -11.80
C ASP A 69 -0.76 13.74 -11.90
N THR A 70 -1.49 12.89 -11.17
CA THR A 70 -2.97 12.85 -11.17
C THR A 70 -3.62 13.39 -9.89
N GLY A 71 -2.82 13.79 -8.91
CA GLY A 71 -3.30 14.41 -7.69
C GLY A 71 -3.85 13.40 -6.68
N ARG A 72 -5.00 13.70 -6.07
CA ARG A 72 -5.61 12.88 -5.01
C ARG A 72 -6.87 12.19 -5.53
N CYS A 73 -6.88 10.87 -5.47
CA CYS A 73 -8.05 10.03 -5.72
C CYS A 73 -8.48 9.35 -4.40
N GLU A 74 -9.77 9.25 -4.13
CA GLU A 74 -10.29 8.52 -2.97
C GLU A 74 -10.81 7.15 -3.41
N LEU A 75 -10.24 6.10 -2.81
CA LEU A 75 -10.65 4.72 -3.03
C LEU A 75 -11.57 4.31 -1.88
N PRO A 76 -12.86 4.03 -2.13
CA PRO A 76 -13.73 3.50 -1.09
C PRO A 76 -13.22 2.13 -0.64
N ALA A 77 -13.26 1.88 0.67
CA ALA A 77 -12.97 0.58 1.27
C ALA A 77 -14.22 -0.32 1.23
N GLY A 78 -14.04 -1.62 1.47
CA GLY A 78 -15.09 -2.64 1.32
C GLY A 78 -15.14 -3.28 -0.07
N GLY A 79 -14.11 -3.08 -0.89
CA GLY A 79 -14.00 -3.67 -2.23
C GLY A 79 -13.38 -5.06 -2.22
N THR A 80 -13.18 -5.61 -3.41
CA THR A 80 -12.61 -6.95 -3.60
C THR A 80 -11.19 -6.89 -4.18
N PHE A 81 -10.37 -7.84 -3.76
CA PHE A 81 -9.04 -8.04 -4.30
C PHE A 81 -9.06 -9.17 -5.33
N HIS A 82 -8.32 -8.97 -6.42
CA HIS A 82 -8.17 -9.92 -7.51
C HIS A 82 -6.69 -10.16 -7.77
N GLU A 83 -6.40 -11.23 -8.52
CA GLU A 83 -5.05 -11.49 -9.01
C GLU A 83 -4.52 -10.28 -9.78
N PRO A 84 -3.22 -9.96 -9.63
CA PRO A 84 -2.59 -8.91 -10.43
C PRO A 84 -2.56 -9.28 -11.91
N GLU A 85 -2.30 -8.31 -12.78
CA GLU A 85 -2.19 -8.58 -14.22
C GLU A 85 -1.08 -9.60 -14.51
N PRO A 86 -1.28 -10.54 -15.43
CA PRO A 86 -0.32 -11.61 -15.71
C PRO A 86 1.05 -11.12 -16.21
N ASP A 87 1.11 -9.92 -16.80
CA ASP A 87 2.33 -9.30 -17.31
C ASP A 87 2.98 -8.30 -16.33
N THR A 88 2.52 -8.24 -15.07
CA THR A 88 3.15 -7.34 -14.09
C THR A 88 4.49 -7.90 -13.61
N TRP A 89 5.50 -7.03 -13.60
CA TRP A 89 6.84 -7.29 -13.06
C TRP A 89 6.77 -7.99 -11.69
N HIS A 90 7.17 -9.26 -11.63
CA HIS A 90 7.26 -10.01 -10.39
C HIS A 90 8.61 -9.73 -9.72
N SER A 91 8.63 -8.82 -8.74
CA SER A 91 9.75 -8.67 -7.81
C SER A 91 9.37 -9.26 -6.46
N PRO A 92 10.26 -10.01 -5.77
CA PRO A 92 9.98 -10.52 -4.43
C PRO A 92 9.73 -9.39 -3.42
N ASP A 93 10.27 -8.20 -3.66
CA ASP A 93 10.10 -7.04 -2.81
C ASP A 93 8.85 -6.21 -3.15
N TRP A 94 8.27 -6.37 -4.34
CA TRP A 94 7.10 -5.61 -4.78
C TRP A 94 5.92 -6.53 -5.10
N ALA A 95 4.85 -6.40 -4.31
CA ALA A 95 3.61 -7.08 -4.54
C ALA A 95 2.68 -6.22 -5.40
N ALA A 96 2.16 -6.82 -6.48
CA ALA A 96 1.07 -6.27 -7.26
C ALA A 96 -0.27 -6.85 -6.78
N THR A 97 -1.32 -6.03 -6.75
CA THR A 97 -2.68 -6.47 -6.50
C THR A 97 -3.69 -5.62 -7.27
N ALA A 98 -4.76 -6.23 -7.76
CA ALA A 98 -5.88 -5.53 -8.35
C ALA A 98 -6.97 -5.32 -7.29
N TYR A 99 -7.28 -4.07 -6.96
CA TYR A 99 -8.35 -3.72 -6.05
C TYR A 99 -9.53 -3.14 -6.81
N ARG A 100 -10.71 -3.75 -6.68
CA ARG A 100 -11.96 -3.21 -7.23
C ARG A 100 -12.75 -2.51 -6.11
N PRO A 101 -12.83 -1.18 -6.11
CA PRO A 101 -13.64 -0.46 -5.13
C PRO A 101 -15.13 -0.81 -5.26
N PRO A 102 -15.93 -0.73 -4.17
CA PRO A 102 -17.36 -0.98 -4.25
C PRO A 102 -18.04 0.00 -5.21
N GLY A 103 -18.85 -0.53 -6.12
CA GLY A 103 -19.57 0.27 -7.12
C GLY A 103 -18.70 0.83 -8.25
N ALA A 104 -17.43 0.44 -8.34
CA ALA A 104 -16.58 0.77 -9.47
C ALA A 104 -16.62 -0.35 -10.52
N ASP A 105 -16.73 0.03 -11.79
CA ASP A 105 -16.68 -0.92 -12.92
C ASP A 105 -15.26 -1.45 -13.13
N GLU A 106 -14.26 -0.60 -12.92
CA GLU A 106 -12.86 -0.89 -13.22
C GLU A 106 -11.99 -1.03 -11.96
N PRO A 107 -11.03 -1.98 -11.96
CA PRO A 107 -10.08 -2.12 -10.87
C PRO A 107 -9.00 -1.03 -10.89
N VAL A 108 -8.39 -0.81 -9.73
CA VAL A 108 -7.16 -0.06 -9.54
C VAL A 108 -6.05 -1.04 -9.22
N TYR A 109 -5.02 -1.05 -10.04
CA TYR A 109 -3.85 -1.89 -9.85
C TYR A 109 -2.85 -1.18 -8.96
N LEU A 110 -2.45 -1.83 -7.88
CA LEU A 110 -1.56 -1.29 -6.85
C LEU A 110 -0.30 -2.15 -6.77
N GLN A 111 0.85 -1.50 -6.88
CA GLN A 111 2.14 -2.07 -6.55
C GLN A 111 2.66 -1.46 -5.26
N VAL A 112 2.98 -2.30 -4.29
CA VAL A 112 3.50 -1.91 -2.97
C VAL A 112 4.66 -2.79 -2.57
N ASP A 113 5.53 -2.31 -1.69
CA ASP A 113 6.50 -3.21 -1.06
C ASP A 113 5.73 -4.33 -0.33
N SER A 114 6.11 -5.58 -0.57
CA SER A 114 5.35 -6.77 -0.18
C SER A 114 5.03 -6.82 1.33
N ARG A 115 5.87 -6.17 2.15
CA ARG A 115 5.68 -6.04 3.60
C ARG A 115 4.48 -5.16 3.99
N TYR A 116 4.02 -4.27 3.11
CA TYR A 116 2.83 -3.45 3.31
C TYR A 116 1.55 -4.10 2.79
N LEU A 117 1.64 -5.12 1.94
CA LEU A 117 0.47 -5.73 1.30
C LEU A 117 -0.62 -6.17 2.30
N PRO A 118 -0.29 -6.87 3.42
CA PRO A 118 -1.32 -7.27 4.39
C PRO A 118 -2.04 -6.07 5.01
N MET A 119 -1.33 -4.96 5.20
CA MET A 119 -1.88 -3.74 5.78
C MET A 119 -2.79 -3.02 4.79
N VAL A 120 -2.42 -3.00 3.51
CA VAL A 120 -3.25 -2.44 2.43
C VAL A 120 -4.53 -3.27 2.26
N HIS A 121 -4.42 -4.60 2.36
CA HIS A 121 -5.58 -5.50 2.33
C HIS A 121 -6.54 -5.19 3.46
N VAL A 122 -6.07 -5.12 4.71
CA VAL A 122 -6.92 -4.74 5.85
C VAL A 122 -7.51 -3.33 5.67
N ALA A 123 -6.70 -2.39 5.16
CA ALA A 123 -7.10 -1.00 4.98
C ALA A 123 -8.27 -0.82 4.00
N LEU A 124 -8.29 -1.62 2.95
CA LEU A 124 -9.25 -1.53 1.85
C LEU A 124 -10.35 -2.58 1.90
N ALA A 125 -10.15 -3.74 2.56
CA ALA A 125 -11.16 -4.79 2.65
C ALA A 125 -12.22 -4.50 3.71
N ASP A 126 -11.83 -3.93 4.87
CA ASP A 126 -12.78 -3.68 5.94
C ASP A 126 -12.41 -2.42 6.76
N PRO A 127 -13.18 -1.32 6.64
CA PRO A 127 -12.97 -0.14 7.47
C PRO A 127 -13.26 -0.39 8.96
N ALA A 128 -14.08 -1.38 9.32
CA ALA A 128 -14.39 -1.73 10.70
C ALA A 128 -13.23 -2.47 11.38
N SER A 129 -12.50 -3.32 10.67
CA SER A 129 -11.30 -4.02 11.16
C SER A 129 -10.15 -3.08 11.59
N GLN A 130 -10.19 -1.82 11.17
CA GLN A 130 -9.21 -0.78 11.53
C GLN A 130 -9.60 0.02 12.76
N SER A 131 -10.83 -0.14 13.24
CA SER A 131 -11.35 0.52 14.42
C SER A 131 -11.05 -0.35 15.63
N LYS A 132 -10.37 0.21 16.63
CA LYS A 132 -10.23 -0.45 17.92
C LYS A 132 -11.65 -0.71 18.46
N PRO A 133 -12.01 -1.93 18.89
CA PRO A 133 -13.29 -2.12 19.55
C PRO A 133 -13.24 -1.34 20.87
N GLY A 134 -14.03 -0.27 20.96
CA GLY A 134 -14.21 0.51 22.18
C GLY A 134 -13.68 1.94 22.11
N ALA A 135 -14.56 2.88 21.75
CA ALA A 135 -14.78 4.12 22.51
C ALA A 135 -16.07 4.84 22.05
N ARG A 136 -17.22 4.19 22.24
CA ARG A 136 -18.46 4.71 22.85
C ARG A 136 -19.63 3.82 22.52
#